data_AF-A0A2V9Y4Y1-F1
#
_entry.id   AF-A0A2V9Y4Y1-F1
#
_cell.length_a   1.000
_cell.length_b   1.000
_cell.length_c   1.000
_cell.angle_alpha   90.00
_cell.angle_beta   90.00
_cell.angle_gamma   90.00
#
_symmetry.space_group_name_H-M   'P 1'
#
loop_
_entity.id
_entity.type
_entity.pdbx_description
1 polymer ?
#
loop_
_entity_poly.entity_id
_entity_poly.type
_entity_poly.pdbx_seq_one_letter_code
_entity_poly.pdbx_strand_id
1 'polypeptide(L)'
;MLRKVTSALHAQSKLSAAFWYFSTALEASVPSWAIAFLPSQGVDVVYRPLATPLLLAFGIFIILSTLRLRPWISIFSGFIAATSYVGAALYLGWRPPVIGTPASMAQSAVSLNAITLLATGLVAGAITGEIRKHLQAALREAETKRKLEAVQHDLQVARSIQQSLLPQQSPQIRGFEIAGWNQPADETGGDYFDWNSLPDGKLIVSLADVTGHGIGPALIASVCRAYSRASFSVTRTLTSAFEHINQALSADLSTGRFATFVAAVCCPECADVELL
;
A
#
# COMPACT_ATOMS: atom_id res chain seq x y z
N MET A 1 -12.24 25.80 17.19
CA MET A 1 -11.88 24.38 16.97
C MET A 1 -11.51 24.09 15.53
N LEU A 2 -12.39 24.43 14.58
CA LEU A 2 -12.18 24.28 13.12
C LEU A 2 -10.85 24.84 12.61
N ARG A 3 -10.44 26.06 13.02
CA ARG A 3 -9.15 26.68 12.62
C ARG A 3 -7.90 25.85 12.99
N LYS A 4 -7.90 25.15 14.12
CA LYS A 4 -6.77 24.28 14.52
C LYS A 4 -6.77 22.96 13.74
N VAL A 5 -7.94 22.43 13.40
CA VAL A 5 -8.08 21.23 12.57
C VAL A 5 -7.64 21.50 11.13
N THR A 6 -8.06 22.63 10.54
CA THR A 6 -7.67 23.02 9.18
C THR A 6 -6.18 23.36 9.08
N SER A 7 -5.61 23.97 10.11
CA SER A 7 -4.16 24.23 10.18
C SER A 7 -3.34 22.94 10.33
N ALA A 8 -3.80 21.98 11.13
CA ALA A 8 -3.13 20.69 11.27
C ALA A 8 -3.18 19.83 9.99
N LEU A 9 -4.29 19.89 9.24
CA LEU A 9 -4.42 19.24 7.93
C LEU A 9 -3.45 19.82 6.89
N HIS A 10 -3.29 21.15 6.85
CA HIS A 10 -2.31 21.81 5.97
C HIS A 10 -0.87 21.51 6.37
N ALA A 11 -0.60 21.38 7.67
CA ALA A 11 0.74 21.12 8.20
C ALA A 11 1.11 19.62 8.27
N GLN A 12 0.24 18.70 7.81
CA GLN A 12 0.36 17.25 8.00
C GLN A 12 0.74 16.82 9.44
N SER A 13 0.35 17.61 10.45
CA SER A 13 0.76 17.39 11.83
C SER A 13 -0.33 16.66 12.61
N LYS A 14 0.08 15.74 13.49
CA LYS A 14 -0.86 15.02 14.35
C LYS A 14 -1.34 15.95 15.46
N LEU A 15 -2.65 16.19 15.53
CA LEU A 15 -3.27 16.88 16.65
C LEU A 15 -3.02 16.10 17.97
N SER A 16 -2.66 16.83 19.02
CA SER A 16 -2.40 16.27 20.35
C SER A 16 -3.61 15.48 20.88
N ALA A 17 -3.34 14.38 21.60
CA ALA A 17 -4.37 13.57 22.23
C ALA A 17 -5.24 14.39 23.19
N ALA A 18 -4.66 15.34 23.92
CA ALA A 18 -5.36 16.20 24.87
C ALA A 18 -6.46 17.04 24.21
N PHE A 19 -6.22 17.53 22.99
CA PHE A 19 -7.21 18.30 22.23
C PHE A 19 -8.45 17.45 21.88
N TRP A 20 -8.23 16.19 21.53
CA TRP A 20 -9.30 15.27 21.20
C TRP A 20 -10.14 14.87 22.42
N TYR A 21 -9.51 14.60 23.56
CA TYR A 21 -10.23 14.35 24.81
C TYR A 21 -11.06 15.56 25.23
N PHE A 22 -10.48 16.77 25.16
CA PHE A 22 -11.19 18.01 25.47
C PHE A 22 -12.40 18.24 24.55
N SER A 23 -12.23 18.06 23.23
CA SER A 23 -13.33 18.12 22.24
C SER A 23 -14.46 17.17 22.59
N THR A 24 -14.10 15.91 22.86
CA THR A 24 -15.06 14.85 23.11
C THR A 24 -15.82 15.11 24.40
N ALA A 25 -15.14 15.60 25.45
CA ALA A 25 -15.78 15.95 26.70
C ALA A 25 -16.80 17.09 26.52
N LEU A 26 -16.43 18.12 25.74
CA LEU A 26 -17.32 19.25 25.46
C LEU A 26 -18.54 18.81 24.64
N GLU A 27 -18.33 18.04 23.57
CA GLU A 27 -19.41 17.52 22.71
C GLU A 27 -20.36 16.57 23.46
N ALA A 28 -19.82 15.60 24.21
CA ALA A 28 -20.62 14.62 24.94
C ALA A 28 -21.44 15.23 26.11
N SER A 29 -21.07 16.43 26.56
CA SER A 29 -21.79 17.16 27.62
C SER A 29 -22.92 18.06 27.10
N VAL A 30 -22.98 18.33 25.79
CA VAL A 30 -23.99 19.24 25.20
C VAL A 30 -25.43 18.82 25.55
N PRO A 31 -25.83 17.54 25.44
CA PRO A 31 -27.18 17.12 25.79
C PRO A 31 -27.52 17.37 27.27
N SER A 32 -26.55 17.18 28.17
CA SER A 32 -26.71 17.40 29.62
C SER A 32 -26.99 18.87 29.94
N TRP A 33 -26.29 19.78 29.27
CA TRP A 33 -26.55 21.22 29.41
C TRP A 33 -27.97 21.56 28.95
N ALA A 34 -28.37 21.03 27.79
CA ALA A 34 -29.71 21.29 27.27
C ALA A 34 -30.82 20.73 28.17
N ILE A 35 -30.63 19.56 28.81
CA ILE A 35 -31.56 19.02 29.81
C ILE A 35 -31.64 19.93 31.04
N ALA A 36 -30.52 20.47 31.51
CA ALA A 36 -30.48 21.35 32.68
C ALA A 36 -31.15 22.72 32.43
N PHE A 37 -31.00 23.29 31.24
CA PHE A 37 -31.53 24.62 30.89
C PHE A 37 -32.96 24.60 30.32
N LEU A 38 -33.44 23.47 29.79
CA LEU A 38 -34.78 23.34 29.21
C LEU A 38 -35.65 22.28 29.93
N PRO A 39 -35.93 22.46 31.24
CA PRO A 39 -36.76 21.51 31.98
C PRO A 39 -38.22 21.56 31.51
N SER A 40 -38.86 20.40 31.41
CA SER A 40 -40.31 20.30 31.15
C SER A 40 -41.10 20.89 32.32
N GLN A 41 -41.80 22.01 32.09
CA GLN A 41 -42.49 22.75 33.17
C GLN A 41 -43.75 22.06 33.70
N GLY A 42 -44.31 21.09 32.97
CA GLY A 42 -45.54 20.37 33.34
C GLY A 42 -45.36 19.05 34.09
N VAL A 43 -44.14 18.69 34.49
CA VAL A 43 -43.82 17.39 35.11
C VAL A 43 -43.21 17.58 36.50
N ASP A 44 -43.60 16.70 37.43
CA ASP A 44 -43.06 16.64 38.79
C ASP A 44 -41.53 16.64 38.79
N VAL A 45 -40.96 17.36 39.76
CA VAL A 45 -39.50 17.63 39.87
C VAL A 45 -38.68 16.34 39.76
N VAL A 46 -39.19 15.25 40.32
CA VAL A 46 -38.54 13.93 40.35
C VAL A 46 -38.46 13.26 38.97
N TYR A 47 -39.39 13.57 38.05
CA TYR A 47 -39.49 12.93 36.72
C TYR A 47 -38.98 13.82 35.57
N ARG A 48 -38.63 15.09 35.82
CA ARG A 48 -38.08 16.02 34.80
C ARG A 48 -36.88 15.47 34.01
N PRO A 49 -35.93 14.72 34.60
CA PRO A 49 -34.80 14.15 33.85
C PRO A 49 -35.18 13.04 32.86
N LEU A 50 -36.40 12.49 32.97
CA LEU A 50 -36.91 11.40 32.14
C LEU A 50 -37.88 11.90 31.07
N ALA A 51 -38.59 12.99 31.35
CA ALA A 51 -39.58 13.57 30.46
C ALA A 51 -38.97 14.37 29.29
N THR A 52 -37.65 14.60 29.30
CA THR A 52 -36.97 15.36 28.24
C THR A 52 -36.55 14.43 27.09
N PRO A 53 -37.03 14.63 25.85
CA PRO A 53 -36.66 13.79 24.70
C PRO A 53 -35.16 13.88 24.34
N LEU A 54 -34.43 14.84 24.93
CA LEU A 54 -33.00 15.04 24.74
C LEU A 54 -32.11 13.91 25.27
N LEU A 55 -32.65 12.96 26.05
CA LEU A 55 -31.91 11.76 26.43
C LEU A 55 -31.41 10.97 25.19
N LEU A 56 -32.17 10.98 24.09
CA LEU A 56 -31.77 10.31 22.85
C LEU A 56 -30.57 10.99 22.17
N ALA A 57 -30.33 12.28 22.44
CA ALA A 57 -29.26 13.03 21.80
C ALA A 57 -27.86 12.52 22.20
N PHE A 58 -27.69 11.94 23.39
CA PHE A 58 -26.42 11.34 23.80
C PHE A 58 -25.98 10.21 22.86
N GLY A 59 -26.92 9.40 22.37
CA GLY A 59 -26.64 8.31 21.43
C GLY A 59 -26.00 8.83 20.14
N ILE A 60 -26.47 9.97 19.62
CA ILE A 60 -25.91 10.59 18.40
C ILE A 60 -24.44 10.98 18.62
N PHE A 61 -24.10 11.60 19.75
CA PHE A 61 -22.72 12.00 20.03
C PHE A 61 -21.79 10.80 20.24
N ILE A 62 -22.26 9.74 20.90
CA ILE A 62 -21.50 8.50 21.06
C ILE A 62 -21.26 7.85 19.68
N ILE A 63 -22.28 7.80 18.82
CA ILE A 63 -22.15 7.29 17.45
C ILE A 63 -21.15 8.14 16.65
N LEU A 64 -21.26 9.47 16.69
CA LEU A 64 -20.31 10.36 16.01
C LEU A 64 -18.87 10.18 16.53
N SER A 65 -18.68 9.81 17.80
CA SER A 65 -17.36 9.47 18.32
C SER A 65 -16.75 8.24 17.65
N THR A 66 -17.56 7.27 17.19
CA THR A 66 -17.06 6.06 16.49
C THR A 66 -16.37 6.39 15.17
N LEU A 67 -16.81 7.45 14.48
CA LEU A 67 -16.21 7.94 13.24
C LEU A 67 -14.77 8.43 13.45
N ARG A 68 -14.36 8.74 14.69
CA ARG A 68 -12.99 9.12 15.02
C ARG A 68 -12.02 7.94 14.95
N LEU A 69 -12.51 6.70 14.77
CA LEU A 69 -11.72 5.47 14.66
C LEU A 69 -10.70 5.30 15.81
N ARG A 70 -11.04 5.80 17.00
CA ARG A 70 -10.22 5.75 18.20
C ARG A 70 -11.04 5.13 19.34
N PRO A 71 -10.86 3.82 19.62
CA PRO A 71 -11.67 3.07 20.58
C PRO A 71 -11.76 3.74 21.96
N TRP A 72 -10.62 4.19 22.48
CA TRP A 72 -10.53 4.88 23.76
C TRP A 72 -11.35 6.17 23.83
N ILE A 73 -11.46 6.90 22.73
CA ILE A 73 -12.25 8.14 22.68
C ILE A 73 -13.74 7.81 22.71
N SER A 74 -14.18 6.77 22.01
CA SER A 74 -15.58 6.31 22.04
C SER A 74 -15.99 5.83 23.45
N ILE A 75 -15.14 5.06 24.12
CA ILE A 75 -15.39 4.65 25.52
C ILE A 75 -15.48 5.87 26.43
N PHE A 76 -14.53 6.79 26.30
CA PHE A 76 -14.50 8.03 27.07
C PHE A 76 -15.76 8.88 26.84
N SER A 77 -16.27 8.94 25.61
CA SER A 77 -17.50 9.68 25.30
C SER A 77 -18.73 9.14 26.06
N GLY A 78 -18.86 7.82 26.19
CA GLY A 78 -19.95 7.21 26.97
C GLY A 78 -19.81 7.45 28.48
N PHE A 79 -18.58 7.47 29.00
CA PHE A 79 -18.31 7.83 30.40
C PHE A 79 -18.67 9.29 30.69
N ILE A 80 -18.28 10.22 29.83
CA ILE A 80 -18.66 11.62 29.96
C ILE A 80 -20.18 11.81 29.80
N ALA A 81 -20.82 11.10 28.88
CA ALA A 81 -22.27 11.15 28.69
C ALA A 81 -23.01 10.70 29.97
N ALA A 82 -22.62 9.57 30.55
CA ALA A 82 -23.24 9.07 31.77
C ALA A 82 -23.01 9.99 32.99
N THR A 83 -21.78 10.45 33.21
CA THR A 83 -21.46 11.34 34.33
C THR A 83 -22.16 12.70 34.20
N SER A 84 -22.18 13.27 33.00
CA SER A 84 -22.86 14.55 32.77
C SER A 84 -24.39 14.44 32.84
N TYR A 85 -24.98 13.31 32.42
CA TYR A 85 -26.41 13.03 32.59
C TYR A 85 -26.81 12.96 34.07
N VAL A 86 -26.05 12.22 34.89
CA VAL A 86 -26.29 12.15 36.35
C VAL A 86 -26.13 13.53 37.00
N GLY A 87 -25.13 14.30 36.58
CA GLY A 87 -24.94 15.68 37.05
C GLY A 87 -26.15 16.58 36.73
N ALA A 88 -26.70 16.49 35.51
CA ALA A 88 -27.92 17.21 35.13
C ALA A 88 -29.15 16.74 35.93
N ALA A 89 -29.28 15.44 36.20
CA ALA A 89 -30.36 14.90 37.03
C ALA A 89 -30.30 15.44 38.47
N LEU A 90 -29.11 15.43 39.10
CA LEU A 90 -28.89 15.99 40.44
C LEU A 90 -29.25 17.48 40.49
N TYR A 91 -28.88 18.25 39.46
CA TYR A 91 -29.21 19.67 39.37
C TYR A 91 -30.73 19.93 39.31
N LEU A 92 -31.48 19.06 38.62
CA LEU A 92 -32.93 19.14 38.49
C LEU A 92 -33.69 18.66 39.75
N GLY A 93 -32.99 18.26 40.81
CA GLY A 93 -33.59 17.85 42.08
C GLY A 93 -33.77 16.34 42.24
N TRP A 94 -33.27 15.52 41.32
CA TRP A 94 -33.18 14.07 41.52
C TRP A 94 -32.19 13.76 42.64
N ARG A 95 -32.52 12.76 43.47
CA ARG A 95 -31.62 12.27 44.52
C ARG A 95 -31.51 10.74 44.46
N PRO A 96 -30.31 10.17 44.67
CA PRO A 96 -30.14 8.72 44.68
C PRO A 96 -30.93 8.08 45.83
N PRO A 97 -31.35 6.82 45.68
CA PRO A 97 -32.07 6.10 46.72
C PRO A 97 -31.19 5.93 47.97
N VAL A 98 -31.80 6.12 49.16
CA VAL A 98 -31.11 5.88 50.43
C VAL A 98 -30.99 4.38 50.64
N ILE A 99 -29.81 3.92 51.05
CA ILE A 99 -29.53 2.50 51.31
C ILE A 99 -30.55 1.97 52.32
N GLY A 100 -31.28 0.91 51.95
CA GLY A 100 -32.33 0.30 52.78
C GLY A 100 -33.75 0.81 52.54
N THR A 101 -33.97 1.79 51.66
CA THR A 101 -35.31 2.23 51.22
C THR A 101 -35.62 1.74 49.81
N PRO A 102 -36.88 1.36 49.50
CA PRO A 102 -37.25 0.97 48.14
C PRO A 102 -37.10 2.18 47.20
N ALA A 103 -36.37 1.98 46.10
CA ALA A 103 -36.12 3.02 45.12
C ALA A 103 -37.41 3.41 44.38
N SER A 104 -37.64 4.71 44.23
CA SER A 104 -38.72 5.23 43.39
C SER A 104 -38.49 4.89 41.91
N MET A 105 -39.55 4.88 41.11
CA MET A 105 -39.48 4.61 39.66
C MET A 105 -38.47 5.53 38.94
N ALA A 106 -38.42 6.81 39.32
CA ALA A 106 -37.47 7.76 38.76
C ALA A 106 -36.01 7.49 39.16
N GLN A 107 -35.77 7.02 40.39
CA GLN A 107 -34.43 6.64 40.86
C GLN A 107 -33.88 5.46 40.06
N SER A 108 -34.68 4.43 39.86
CA SER A 108 -34.31 3.28 39.04
C SER A 108 -34.10 3.66 37.57
N ALA A 109 -34.97 4.49 36.99
CA ALA A 109 -34.89 4.87 35.58
C ALA A 109 -33.65 5.73 35.24
N VAL A 110 -33.32 6.74 36.06
CA VAL A 110 -32.11 7.55 35.86
C VAL A 110 -30.85 6.70 35.98
N SER A 111 -30.82 5.77 36.95
CA SER A 111 -29.70 4.86 37.15
C SER A 111 -29.52 3.92 35.96
N LEU A 112 -30.62 3.35 35.45
CA LEU A 112 -30.63 2.48 34.27
C LEU A 112 -30.16 3.22 33.01
N ASN A 113 -30.60 4.47 32.81
CA ASN A 113 -30.16 5.29 31.68
C ASN A 113 -28.65 5.59 31.74
N ALA A 114 -28.11 5.94 32.91
CA ALA A 114 -26.68 6.16 33.08
C ALA A 114 -25.86 4.89 32.76
N ILE A 115 -26.32 3.72 33.23
CA ILE A 115 -25.71 2.43 32.91
C ILE A 115 -25.79 2.14 31.40
N THR A 116 -26.92 2.44 30.77
CA THR A 116 -27.12 2.24 29.32
C THR A 116 -26.17 3.12 28.51
N LEU A 117 -25.93 4.38 28.92
CA LEU A 117 -24.97 5.27 28.27
C LEU A 117 -23.51 4.76 28.41
N LEU A 118 -23.13 4.25 29.59
CA LEU A 118 -21.83 3.60 29.78
C LEU A 118 -21.67 2.37 28.89
N ALA A 119 -22.67 1.49 28.89
CA ALA A 119 -22.66 0.28 28.07
C ALA A 119 -22.59 0.63 26.57
N THR A 120 -23.34 1.63 26.12
CA THR A 120 -23.31 2.11 24.72
C THR A 120 -21.92 2.63 24.35
N GLY A 121 -21.24 3.37 25.23
CA GLY A 121 -19.86 3.82 25.00
C GLY A 121 -18.85 2.68 24.90
N LEU A 122 -18.98 1.65 25.75
CA LEU A 122 -18.14 0.45 25.69
C LEU A 122 -18.33 -0.31 24.37
N VAL A 123 -19.58 -0.56 23.99
CA VAL A 123 -19.94 -1.23 22.73
C VAL A 123 -19.43 -0.41 21.54
N ALA A 124 -19.65 0.90 21.54
CA ALA A 124 -19.14 1.82 20.53
C ALA A 124 -17.60 1.74 20.42
N GLY A 125 -16.90 1.67 21.56
CA GLY A 125 -15.46 1.46 21.61
C GLY A 125 -15.00 0.15 20.97
N ALA A 126 -15.65 -0.96 21.32
CA ALA A 126 -15.35 -2.28 20.76
C ALA A 126 -15.55 -2.32 19.24
N ILE A 127 -16.70 -1.83 18.75
CA ILE A 127 -17.01 -1.73 17.31
C ILE A 127 -15.97 -0.86 16.59
N THR A 128 -15.62 0.29 17.18
CA THR A 128 -14.60 1.19 16.63
C THR A 128 -13.23 0.47 16.51
N GLY A 129 -12.90 -0.39 17.48
CA GLY A 129 -11.68 -1.19 17.48
C GLY A 129 -11.64 -2.19 16.33
N GLU A 130 -12.74 -2.90 16.13
CA GLU A 130 -12.86 -3.90 15.07
C GLU A 130 -12.84 -3.24 13.68
N ILE A 131 -13.63 -2.19 13.47
CA ILE A 131 -13.63 -1.43 12.21
C ILE A 131 -12.22 -0.91 11.89
N ARG A 132 -11.52 -0.34 12.88
CA ARG A 132 -10.16 0.16 12.68
C ARG A 132 -9.22 -0.97 12.24
N LYS A 133 -9.31 -2.15 12.86
CA LYS A 133 -8.45 -3.30 12.53
C LYS A 133 -8.69 -3.78 11.10
N HIS A 134 -9.95 -3.94 10.70
CA HIS A 134 -10.32 -4.37 9.34
C HIS A 134 -9.92 -3.34 8.29
N LEU A 135 -10.16 -2.05 8.57
CA LEU A 135 -9.78 -0.97 7.66
C LEU A 135 -8.25 -0.90 7.50
N GLN A 136 -7.49 -1.06 8.59
CA GLN A 136 -6.03 -1.09 8.52
C GLN A 136 -5.50 -2.30 7.74
N ALA A 137 -6.11 -3.47 7.91
CA ALA A 137 -5.75 -4.66 7.15
C ALA A 137 -6.03 -4.47 5.65
N ALA A 138 -7.23 -4.01 5.30
CA ALA A 138 -7.64 -3.76 3.92
C ALA A 138 -6.76 -2.69 3.23
N LEU A 139 -6.41 -1.61 3.94
CA LEU A 139 -5.53 -0.58 3.40
C LEU A 139 -4.11 -1.10 3.16
N ARG A 140 -3.55 -1.89 4.08
CA ARG A 140 -2.23 -2.50 3.90
C ARG A 140 -2.21 -3.47 2.73
N GLU A 141 -3.24 -4.29 2.61
CA GLU A 141 -3.38 -5.23 1.49
C GLU A 141 -3.46 -4.49 0.15
N ALA A 142 -4.29 -3.43 0.07
CA ALA A 142 -4.39 -2.59 -1.11
C ALA A 142 -3.06 -1.90 -1.47
N GLU A 143 -2.32 -1.41 -0.47
CA GLU A 143 -1.00 -0.80 -0.68
C GLU A 143 0.03 -1.81 -1.20
N THR A 144 0.11 -3.00 -0.58
CA THR A 144 1.00 -4.08 -1.02
C THR A 144 0.67 -4.52 -2.44
N LYS A 145 -0.62 -4.69 -2.76
CA LYS A 145 -1.07 -5.07 -4.10
C LYS A 145 -0.65 -4.03 -5.15
N ARG A 146 -0.86 -2.74 -4.87
CA ARG A 146 -0.43 -1.65 -5.78
C ARG A 146 1.08 -1.65 -6.01
N LYS A 147 1.88 -1.89 -4.95
CA LYS A 147 3.34 -1.97 -5.08
C LYS A 147 3.76 -3.16 -5.95
N LEU A 148 3.11 -4.31 -5.77
CA LEU A 148 3.38 -5.50 -6.58
C LEU A 148 3.01 -5.28 -8.05
N GLU A 149 1.84 -4.71 -8.32
CA GLU A 149 1.39 -4.36 -9.67
C GLU A 149 2.36 -3.39 -10.36
N ALA A 150 2.86 -2.39 -9.64
CA ALA A 150 3.87 -1.46 -10.18
C ALA A 150 5.18 -2.18 -10.56
N VAL A 151 5.70 -3.05 -9.68
CA VAL A 151 6.92 -3.82 -9.96
C VAL A 151 6.71 -4.77 -11.15
N GLN A 152 5.55 -5.43 -11.23
CA GLN A 152 5.21 -6.30 -12.36
C GLN A 152 5.14 -5.52 -13.67
N HIS A 153 4.56 -4.32 -13.65
CA HIS A 153 4.52 -3.44 -14.82
C HIS A 153 5.93 -3.05 -15.28
N ASP A 154 6.81 -2.64 -14.36
CA ASP A 154 8.19 -2.28 -14.69
C ASP A 154 8.97 -3.47 -15.29
N LEU A 155 8.76 -4.68 -14.76
CA LEU A 155 9.36 -5.91 -15.32
C LEU A 155 8.82 -6.23 -16.73
N GLN A 156 7.52 -6.04 -16.98
CA GLN A 156 6.93 -6.20 -18.31
C GLN A 156 7.50 -5.19 -19.32
N VAL A 157 7.73 -3.95 -18.89
CA VAL A 157 8.39 -2.94 -19.73
C VAL A 157 9.83 -3.37 -20.04
N ALA A 158 10.58 -3.83 -19.04
CA ALA A 158 11.94 -4.34 -19.24
C ALA A 158 11.96 -5.53 -20.22
N ARG A 159 11.01 -6.47 -20.10
CA ARG A 159 10.81 -7.57 -21.05
C ARG A 159 10.59 -7.08 -22.46
N SER A 160 9.68 -6.13 -22.65
CA SER A 160 9.36 -5.57 -23.97
C SER A 160 10.60 -4.93 -24.61
N ILE A 161 11.40 -4.22 -23.82
CA ILE A 161 12.66 -3.63 -24.29
C ILE A 161 13.63 -4.74 -24.71
N GLN A 162 13.87 -5.73 -23.85
CA GLN A 162 14.79 -6.83 -24.16
C GLN A 162 14.37 -7.59 -25.43
N GLN A 163 13.09 -7.93 -25.57
CA GLN A 163 12.57 -8.62 -26.75
C GLN A 163 12.68 -7.75 -28.01
N SER A 164 12.53 -6.42 -27.90
CA SER A 164 12.72 -5.51 -29.03
C SER A 164 14.20 -5.40 -29.49
N LEU A 165 15.16 -5.73 -28.60
CA LEU A 165 16.58 -5.77 -28.95
C LEU A 165 16.94 -7.03 -29.75
N LEU A 166 16.16 -8.11 -29.61
CA LEU A 166 16.38 -9.32 -30.39
C LEU A 166 16.02 -9.09 -31.86
N PRO A 167 16.74 -9.73 -32.79
CA PRO A 167 16.41 -9.66 -34.20
C PRO A 167 14.97 -10.12 -34.50
N GLN A 168 14.22 -9.28 -35.22
CA GLN A 168 12.81 -9.54 -35.56
C GLN A 168 12.63 -10.32 -36.87
N GLN A 169 13.67 -10.36 -37.72
CA GLN A 169 13.61 -10.98 -39.04
C GLN A 169 14.86 -11.80 -39.27
N SER A 170 14.66 -13.06 -39.68
CA SER A 170 15.73 -13.95 -40.11
C SER A 170 16.61 -13.28 -41.17
N PRO A 171 17.94 -13.42 -41.06
CA PRO A 171 18.85 -12.85 -42.05
C PRO A 171 18.74 -13.63 -43.36
N GLN A 172 18.77 -12.92 -44.48
CA GLN A 172 18.81 -13.51 -45.81
C GLN A 172 20.26 -13.60 -46.26
N ILE A 173 20.83 -14.81 -46.28
CA ILE A 173 22.18 -15.07 -46.77
C ILE A 173 22.16 -16.29 -47.69
N ARG A 174 22.88 -16.21 -48.81
CA ARG A 174 22.93 -17.29 -49.79
C ARG A 174 23.51 -18.56 -49.15
N GLY A 175 22.83 -19.68 -49.34
CA GLY A 175 23.30 -21.00 -48.88
C GLY A 175 22.93 -21.36 -47.44
N PHE A 176 22.29 -20.46 -46.67
CA PHE A 176 21.87 -20.76 -45.30
C PHE A 176 20.41 -20.36 -45.06
N GLU A 177 19.74 -21.15 -44.23
CA GLU A 177 18.44 -20.83 -43.63
C GLU A 177 18.66 -20.67 -42.13
N ILE A 178 18.41 -19.46 -41.61
CA ILE A 178 18.69 -19.11 -40.22
C ILE A 178 17.39 -18.65 -39.57
N ALA A 179 17.10 -19.19 -38.38
CA ALA A 179 15.99 -18.77 -37.55
C ALA A 179 16.43 -18.68 -36.09
N GLY A 180 15.81 -17.77 -35.34
CA GLY A 180 16.08 -17.58 -33.93
C GLY A 180 14.78 -17.33 -33.17
N TRP A 181 14.70 -17.87 -31.95
CA TRP A 181 13.59 -17.63 -31.05
C TRP A 181 14.11 -17.63 -29.61
N ASN A 182 13.52 -16.78 -28.77
CA ASN A 182 13.88 -16.65 -27.37
C ASN A 182 12.60 -16.56 -26.54
N GLN A 183 12.48 -17.43 -25.54
CA GLN A 183 11.38 -17.45 -24.60
C GLN A 183 11.96 -17.42 -23.18
N PRO A 184 11.94 -16.28 -22.51
CA PRO A 184 12.36 -16.18 -21.11
C PRO A 184 11.52 -17.09 -20.22
N ALA A 185 12.15 -17.69 -19.21
CA ALA A 185 11.48 -18.49 -18.18
C ALA A 185 10.65 -17.62 -17.20
N ASP A 186 11.16 -16.43 -16.87
CA ASP A 186 10.49 -15.41 -16.05
C ASP A 186 10.00 -14.24 -16.95
N GLU A 187 9.94 -13.03 -16.40
CA GLU A 187 9.67 -11.82 -17.19
C GLU A 187 10.85 -11.45 -18.10
N THR A 188 12.10 -11.72 -17.70
CA THR A 188 13.30 -11.40 -18.50
C THR A 188 14.28 -12.57 -18.48
N GLY A 189 15.13 -12.68 -19.52
CA GLY A 189 16.07 -13.80 -19.69
C GLY A 189 17.53 -13.38 -19.70
N GLY A 190 18.45 -14.26 -19.30
CA GLY A 190 19.89 -14.05 -19.50
C GLY A 190 20.36 -14.34 -20.93
N ASP A 191 19.52 -15.00 -21.71
CA ASP A 191 19.84 -15.46 -23.05
C ASP A 191 19.60 -14.36 -24.07
N TYR A 192 20.51 -14.21 -25.03
CA TYR A 192 20.27 -13.42 -26.22
C TYR A 192 20.89 -14.09 -27.44
N PHE A 193 20.30 -13.82 -28.60
CA PHE A 193 20.94 -14.08 -29.88
C PHE A 193 20.93 -12.82 -30.74
N ASP A 194 21.88 -12.73 -31.67
CA ASP A 194 21.94 -11.67 -32.67
C ASP A 194 22.52 -12.19 -33.98
N TRP A 195 22.31 -11.43 -35.04
CA TRP A 195 23.00 -11.63 -36.31
C TRP A 195 23.38 -10.30 -36.93
N ASN A 196 24.62 -10.21 -37.41
CA ASN A 196 25.22 -9.00 -37.94
C ASN A 196 25.95 -9.27 -39.25
N SER A 197 25.80 -8.37 -40.22
CA SER A 197 26.61 -8.41 -41.45
C SER A 197 28.00 -7.85 -41.15
N LEU A 198 29.03 -8.61 -41.53
CA LEU A 198 30.42 -8.19 -41.46
C LEU A 198 30.80 -7.35 -42.70
N PRO A 199 31.83 -6.49 -42.62
CA PRO A 199 32.23 -5.63 -43.73
C PRO A 199 32.66 -6.38 -45.01
N ASP A 200 33.07 -7.65 -44.90
CA ASP A 200 33.47 -8.52 -45.99
C ASP A 200 32.30 -9.29 -46.63
N GLY A 201 31.06 -9.00 -46.23
CA GLY A 201 29.85 -9.62 -46.78
C GLY A 201 29.46 -10.95 -46.11
N LYS A 202 30.24 -11.42 -45.13
CA LYS A 202 29.87 -12.58 -44.31
C LYS A 202 28.81 -12.21 -43.27
N LEU A 203 28.12 -13.22 -42.75
CA LEU A 203 27.17 -13.05 -41.64
C LEU A 203 27.75 -13.68 -40.38
N ILE A 204 27.76 -12.93 -39.27
CA ILE A 204 28.03 -13.48 -37.96
C ILE A 204 26.72 -13.70 -37.21
N VAL A 205 26.54 -14.91 -36.69
CA VAL A 205 25.47 -15.30 -35.78
C VAL A 205 26.08 -15.40 -34.39
N SER A 206 25.40 -14.89 -33.37
CA SER A 206 25.89 -14.91 -31.99
C SER A 206 24.80 -15.34 -31.04
N LEU A 207 25.18 -16.12 -30.05
CA LEU A 207 24.33 -16.58 -28.95
C LEU A 207 25.11 -16.41 -27.66
N ALA A 208 24.48 -15.85 -26.64
CA ALA A 208 25.06 -15.88 -25.30
C ALA A 208 24.01 -16.20 -24.24
N ASP A 209 24.47 -16.90 -23.20
CA ASP A 209 23.74 -17.21 -21.97
C ASP A 209 24.49 -16.57 -20.79
N VAL A 210 23.83 -15.65 -20.10
CA VAL A 210 24.37 -14.95 -18.95
C VAL A 210 23.96 -15.65 -17.66
N THR A 211 24.93 -15.88 -16.77
CA THR A 211 24.70 -16.50 -15.48
C THR A 211 23.64 -15.80 -14.62
N GLY A 212 22.68 -16.59 -14.14
CA GLY A 212 21.63 -16.19 -13.20
C GLY A 212 20.25 -16.15 -13.86
N HIS A 213 19.27 -15.60 -13.14
CA HIS A 213 17.92 -15.34 -13.69
C HIS A 213 17.40 -13.95 -13.25
N GLY A 214 16.31 -13.49 -13.87
CA GLY A 214 15.68 -12.19 -13.59
C GLY A 214 16.28 -11.01 -14.37
N ILE A 215 16.07 -9.79 -13.86
CA ILE A 215 16.39 -8.56 -14.60
C ILE A 215 17.89 -8.26 -14.73
N GLY A 216 18.71 -8.67 -13.75
CA GLY A 216 20.16 -8.45 -13.77
C GLY A 216 20.84 -9.11 -14.98
N PRO A 217 20.70 -10.44 -15.16
CA PRO A 217 21.22 -11.14 -16.34
C PRO A 217 20.70 -10.58 -17.67
N ALA A 218 19.43 -10.15 -17.74
CA ALA A 218 18.86 -9.55 -18.95
C ALA A 218 19.52 -8.23 -19.35
N LEU A 219 19.88 -7.40 -18.36
CA LEU A 219 20.64 -6.18 -18.61
C LEU A 219 22.06 -6.51 -19.11
N ILE A 220 22.71 -7.51 -18.51
CA ILE A 220 24.03 -7.96 -18.94
C ILE A 220 23.97 -8.54 -20.37
N ALA A 221 22.92 -9.29 -20.72
CA ALA A 221 22.72 -9.81 -22.07
C ALA A 221 22.62 -8.67 -23.09
N SER A 222 21.93 -7.58 -22.72
CA SER A 222 21.83 -6.36 -23.54
C SER A 222 23.18 -5.66 -23.72
N VAL A 223 24.00 -5.60 -22.66
CA VAL A 223 25.37 -5.08 -22.71
C VAL A 223 26.28 -5.98 -23.55
N CYS A 224 26.18 -7.29 -23.37
CA CYS A 224 26.93 -8.30 -24.12
C CYS A 224 26.67 -8.16 -25.62
N ARG A 225 25.41 -7.99 -26.01
CA ARG A 225 25.02 -7.66 -27.38
C ARG A 225 25.65 -6.36 -27.88
N ALA A 226 25.63 -5.29 -27.09
CA ALA A 226 26.21 -4.01 -27.48
C ALA A 226 27.73 -4.12 -27.73
N TYR A 227 28.46 -4.79 -26.83
CA TYR A 227 29.88 -5.05 -26.99
C TYR A 227 30.18 -5.98 -28.16
N SER A 228 29.38 -7.02 -28.35
CA SER A 228 29.47 -7.92 -29.50
C SER A 228 29.35 -7.15 -30.82
N ARG A 229 28.29 -6.34 -30.99
CA ARG A 229 28.10 -5.53 -32.20
C ARG A 229 29.24 -4.54 -32.44
N ALA A 230 29.70 -3.88 -31.39
CA ALA A 230 30.81 -2.93 -31.48
C ALA A 230 32.10 -3.65 -31.91
N SER A 231 32.46 -4.75 -31.26
CA SER A 231 33.68 -5.51 -31.57
C SER A 231 33.64 -6.11 -32.98
N PHE A 232 32.55 -6.73 -33.40
CA PHE A 232 32.44 -7.31 -34.75
C PHE A 232 32.49 -6.28 -35.87
N SER A 233 32.12 -5.03 -35.60
CA SER A 233 32.17 -3.96 -36.61
C SER A 233 33.59 -3.43 -36.89
N VAL A 234 34.53 -3.63 -35.96
CA VAL A 234 35.89 -3.04 -36.03
C VAL A 234 36.98 -4.08 -36.21
N THR A 235 36.80 -5.27 -35.64
CA THR A 235 37.87 -6.28 -35.58
C THR A 235 37.83 -7.23 -36.78
N ARG A 236 39.02 -7.60 -37.29
CA ARG A 236 39.13 -8.45 -38.50
C ARG A 236 39.10 -9.95 -38.22
N THR A 237 39.39 -10.37 -36.99
CA THR A 237 39.40 -11.78 -36.60
C THR A 237 38.45 -12.00 -35.43
N LEU A 238 37.84 -13.18 -35.37
CA LEU A 238 36.94 -13.55 -34.28
C LEU A 238 37.68 -13.55 -32.93
N THR A 239 38.89 -14.11 -32.87
CA THR A 239 39.69 -14.14 -31.63
C THR A 239 39.86 -12.76 -31.00
N SER A 240 40.26 -11.76 -31.81
CA SER A 240 40.45 -10.40 -31.32
C SER A 240 39.14 -9.72 -30.92
N ALA A 241 38.03 -10.03 -31.60
CA ALA A 241 36.71 -9.55 -31.21
C ALA A 241 36.29 -10.13 -29.84
N PHE A 242 36.49 -11.43 -29.62
CA PHE A 242 36.19 -12.07 -28.34
C PHE A 242 37.09 -11.59 -27.20
N GLU A 243 38.37 -11.34 -27.44
CA GLU A 243 39.27 -10.73 -26.45
C GLU A 243 38.76 -9.36 -26.00
N HIS A 244 38.34 -8.50 -26.94
CA HIS A 244 37.74 -7.20 -26.62
C HIS A 244 36.41 -7.35 -25.86
N ILE A 245 35.53 -8.24 -26.31
CA ILE A 245 34.24 -8.49 -25.62
C ILE A 245 34.51 -8.97 -24.18
N ASN A 246 35.41 -9.92 -24.01
CA ASN A 246 35.75 -10.46 -22.69
C ASN A 246 36.38 -9.40 -21.78
N GLN A 247 37.28 -8.56 -22.30
CA GLN A 247 37.89 -7.49 -21.53
C GLN A 247 36.87 -6.43 -21.12
N ALA A 248 35.96 -6.04 -22.02
CA ALA A 248 34.88 -5.10 -21.72
C ALA A 248 33.90 -5.65 -20.68
N LEU A 249 33.43 -6.89 -20.87
CA LEU A 249 32.54 -7.55 -19.92
C LEU A 249 33.20 -7.76 -18.55
N SER A 250 34.46 -8.18 -18.51
CA SER A 250 35.18 -8.40 -17.24
C SER A 250 35.40 -7.10 -16.46
N ALA A 251 35.45 -5.95 -17.13
CA ALA A 251 35.57 -4.65 -16.47
C ALA A 251 34.24 -4.20 -15.82
N ASP A 252 33.10 -4.55 -16.42
CA ASP A 252 31.77 -4.14 -15.94
C ASP A 252 31.11 -5.15 -14.99
N LEU A 253 31.44 -6.44 -15.13
CA LEU A 253 30.79 -7.49 -14.37
C LEU A 253 31.38 -7.64 -12.96
N SER A 254 30.49 -7.76 -11.97
CA SER A 254 30.88 -8.12 -10.61
C SER A 254 31.43 -9.55 -10.55
N THR A 255 32.29 -9.82 -9.56
CA THR A 255 32.80 -11.17 -9.27
C THR A 255 31.68 -12.21 -9.20
N GLY A 256 31.85 -13.33 -9.90
CA GLY A 256 30.90 -14.44 -9.93
C GLY A 256 29.81 -14.34 -11.02
N ARG A 257 29.84 -13.33 -11.89
CA ARG A 257 28.99 -13.27 -13.10
C ARG A 257 29.83 -13.49 -14.34
N PHE A 258 29.33 -14.29 -15.28
CA PHE A 258 29.93 -14.48 -16.60
C PHE A 258 28.86 -14.68 -17.67
N ALA A 259 29.26 -14.61 -18.93
CA ALA A 259 28.44 -14.95 -20.06
C ALA A 259 29.13 -16.07 -20.86
N THR A 260 28.40 -17.14 -21.13
CA THR A 260 28.82 -18.15 -22.10
C THR A 260 28.45 -17.63 -23.48
N PHE A 261 29.41 -17.45 -24.37
CA PHE A 261 29.20 -16.82 -25.66
C PHE A 261 29.68 -17.75 -26.77
N VAL A 262 28.87 -17.89 -27.83
CA VAL A 262 29.21 -18.60 -29.06
C VAL A 262 28.97 -17.69 -30.26
N ALA A 263 29.90 -17.67 -31.20
CA ALA A 263 29.72 -17.01 -32.49
C ALA A 263 29.99 -17.98 -33.65
N ALA A 264 29.22 -17.83 -34.73
CA ALA A 264 29.40 -18.56 -35.97
C ALA A 264 29.43 -17.61 -37.15
N VAL A 265 30.45 -17.70 -38.00
CA VAL A 265 30.59 -16.92 -39.23
C VAL A 265 30.20 -17.76 -40.43
N CYS A 266 29.18 -17.31 -41.15
CA CYS A 266 28.64 -17.96 -42.34
C CYS A 266 29.20 -17.28 -43.59
N CYS A 267 29.91 -18.05 -44.43
CA CYS A 267 30.48 -17.58 -45.69
C CYS A 267 29.54 -17.89 -46.87
N PRO A 268 28.96 -16.88 -47.56
CA PRO A 268 27.95 -17.10 -48.61
C PRO A 268 28.51 -17.73 -49.89
N GLU A 269 29.82 -17.64 -50.12
CA GLU A 269 30.48 -18.14 -51.34
C GLU A 269 30.85 -19.62 -51.23
N CYS A 270 31.25 -20.07 -50.04
CA CYS A 270 31.79 -21.42 -49.82
C CYS A 270 30.79 -22.37 -49.14
N ALA A 271 29.69 -21.85 -48.59
CA ALA A 271 28.77 -22.58 -47.70
C ALA A 271 29.44 -23.15 -46.42
N ASP A 272 30.58 -22.58 -46.03
CA ASP A 272 31.32 -22.95 -44.81
C ASP A 272 30.86 -22.13 -43.60
N VAL A 273 30.91 -22.76 -42.42
CA VAL A 273 30.65 -22.14 -41.13
C VAL A 273 31.90 -22.28 -40.25
N GLU A 274 32.42 -21.15 -39.80
CA GLU A 274 33.49 -21.09 -38.79
C GLU A 274 32.86 -20.80 -37.43
N LEU A 275 33.19 -21.59 -36.39
CA LEU A 275 32.57 -21.50 -35.06
C LEU A 275 33.64 -21.23 -34.00
N LEU A 276 33.38 -20.26 -33.12
CA LEU A 276 34.27 -19.84 -32.02
C LEU A 276 33.48 -19.57 -30.74
#